data_AF-A0A917JNK1-F1
#
_entry.id   AF-A0A917JNK1-F1
#
_cell.length_a   1.000
_cell.length_b   1.000
_cell.length_c   1.000
_cell.angle_alpha   90.00
_cell.angle_beta   90.00
_cell.angle_gamma   90.00
#
_symmetry.space_group_name_H-M   'P 1'
#
loop_
_entity.id
_entity.type
_entity.pdbx_description
1 polymer ?
#
loop_
_entity_poly.entity_id
_entity_poly.type
_entity_poly.pdbx_seq_one_letter_code
_entity_poly.pdbx_strand_id
1 'polypeptide(L)'
;MTARPDLGGSSAPATNPQPTPDRPAPLRAAIALTAVGAALVGLGPLAGLVAPGASAAFAAWPLLLPLALAAPALAAAFAKVGHPATAAALLIGPAVLAPGRLVLDLQFLVNAGRAARPELLRVDTLDAYTPSAGTWLLLAGHVASLVGGLLAVRGIQHGEESAGAHRQGLLTLVLCAGFLAAVAVLMAPFASDDPYLLPNPAVDAPLPVLVGSVLLAVGAPTAAGFFAGAGDPDVARGGLLGLAVALAGIVLPPLVAVAVLDQLTLAWGPVLGLVAVVALATLALPAGRNRSVEATGDLSLPTFTRLIALAAVFALIAGTLALVAAAMPQVEMPFGLRDPSPYPARVLWPAGGLLVLVGGLLLLPRVGRWLRPVLPVVWVVVPLAAAGVLDAVFTAMQAAEAEADYGSWAAGAAVLFAALAAAIAAVAGGVERDDVDLTEMAMHRLVLFPSLVALPLGAGAFSVPVVTASDYTAPGVFTAFSTASWGLVIALAAVVGAAVLAPMCRPQRAAALLCGAALVVSVRVLEYPLTAGRFPDANPGPGLWFGLACTAVLLGTALAAARSRRDPELA
;
A
#
# COMPACT_ATOMS: atom_id res chain seq x y z
N MET A 1 7.28 -73.20 -43.37
CA MET A 1 8.65 -73.74 -43.21
C MET A 1 9.64 -72.66 -43.65
N THR A 2 10.17 -71.91 -42.70
CA THR A 2 11.50 -71.26 -42.72
C THR A 2 11.73 -70.74 -41.30
N ALA A 3 12.68 -71.36 -40.60
CA ALA A 3 13.07 -71.04 -39.24
C ALA A 3 14.18 -69.97 -39.23
N ARG A 4 14.25 -69.15 -38.18
CA ARG A 4 15.51 -68.56 -37.68
C ARG A 4 15.47 -68.35 -36.15
N PRO A 5 16.61 -68.49 -35.44
CA PRO A 5 16.69 -68.77 -34.00
C PRO A 5 17.28 -67.63 -33.15
N ASP A 6 17.23 -67.85 -31.83
CA ASP A 6 18.05 -67.34 -30.70
C ASP A 6 18.22 -65.81 -30.53
N LEU A 7 18.29 -65.22 -29.33
CA LEU A 7 19.19 -65.50 -28.21
C LEU A 7 18.65 -64.84 -26.93
N GLY A 8 18.88 -65.50 -25.79
CA GLY A 8 18.66 -64.95 -24.46
C GLY A 8 19.64 -63.84 -24.08
N GLY A 9 19.16 -62.94 -23.20
CA GLY A 9 19.96 -61.92 -22.54
C GLY A 9 19.35 -61.61 -21.17
N SER A 10 19.87 -62.27 -20.14
CA SER A 10 19.63 -61.98 -18.73
C SER A 10 20.25 -60.64 -18.36
N SER A 11 19.43 -59.63 -18.05
CA SER A 11 19.87 -58.38 -17.42
C SER A 11 19.50 -58.38 -15.95
N ALA A 12 20.51 -58.51 -15.09
CA ALA A 12 20.41 -58.22 -13.67
C ALA A 12 20.06 -56.73 -13.46
N PRO A 13 19.29 -56.37 -12.43
CA PRO A 13 18.94 -54.98 -12.16
C PRO A 13 20.20 -54.23 -11.68
N ALA A 14 20.61 -53.22 -12.43
CA ALA A 14 21.63 -52.27 -12.00
C ALA A 14 21.10 -51.50 -10.78
N THR A 15 21.64 -51.78 -9.60
CA THR A 15 21.54 -50.90 -8.44
C THR A 15 22.28 -49.60 -8.75
N ASN A 16 21.55 -48.61 -9.26
CA ASN A 16 22.03 -47.24 -9.31
C ASN A 16 22.31 -46.76 -7.88
N PRO A 17 23.50 -46.20 -7.59
CA PRO A 17 23.75 -45.55 -6.31
C PRO A 17 22.77 -44.38 -6.17
N GLN A 18 21.96 -44.37 -5.09
CA GLN A 18 21.16 -43.20 -4.74
C GLN A 18 22.11 -42.00 -4.57
N PRO A 19 21.88 -40.87 -5.27
CA PRO A 19 22.60 -39.66 -4.96
C PRO A 19 22.24 -39.24 -3.53
N THR A 20 23.26 -39.10 -2.68
CA THR A 20 23.12 -38.42 -1.39
C THR A 20 22.50 -37.04 -1.61
N PRO A 21 21.58 -36.58 -0.76
CA PRO A 21 20.95 -35.28 -0.89
C PRO A 21 21.97 -34.20 -0.51
N ASP A 22 22.86 -33.86 -1.44
CA ASP A 22 23.70 -32.68 -1.29
C ASP A 22 22.79 -31.47 -1.20
N ARG A 23 22.75 -30.87 -0.01
CA ARG A 23 22.07 -29.58 0.19
C ARG A 23 22.60 -28.62 -0.88
N PRO A 24 21.74 -27.91 -1.63
CA PRO A 24 22.21 -27.06 -2.70
C PRO A 24 23.16 -25.99 -2.12
N ALA A 25 24.44 -26.06 -2.49
CA ALA A 25 25.49 -25.10 -2.17
C ALA A 25 25.06 -23.62 -2.21
N PRO A 26 24.20 -23.15 -3.16
CA PRO A 26 23.74 -21.76 -3.17
C PRO A 26 22.93 -21.33 -1.94
N LEU A 27 22.12 -22.21 -1.33
CA LEU A 27 21.30 -21.83 -0.17
C LEU A 27 22.15 -21.59 1.08
N ARG A 28 23.20 -22.39 1.29
CA ARG A 28 24.14 -22.19 2.40
C ARG A 28 24.91 -20.88 2.24
N ALA A 29 25.34 -20.56 1.02
CA ALA A 29 25.98 -19.30 0.70
C ALA A 29 25.03 -18.11 0.93
N ALA A 30 23.76 -18.22 0.51
CA ALA A 30 22.73 -17.21 0.76
C ALA A 30 22.52 -16.95 2.26
N ILE A 31 22.36 -18.00 3.07
CA ILE A 31 22.20 -17.90 4.53
C ILE A 31 23.44 -17.26 5.17
N ALA A 32 24.65 -17.70 4.77
CA ALA A 32 25.89 -17.15 5.33
C ALA A 32 26.05 -15.67 4.99
N LEU A 33 25.81 -15.28 3.74
CA LEU A 33 25.97 -13.90 3.29
C LEU A 33 24.92 -12.97 3.92
N THR A 34 23.67 -13.42 4.05
CA THR A 34 22.64 -12.67 4.78
C THR A 34 22.93 -12.57 6.28
N ALA A 35 23.50 -13.59 6.91
CA ALA A 35 23.95 -13.54 8.31
C ALA A 35 25.11 -12.54 8.51
N VAL A 36 26.07 -12.51 7.58
CA VAL A 36 27.14 -11.50 7.58
C VAL A 36 26.54 -10.10 7.40
N GLY A 37 25.63 -9.93 6.44
CA GLY A 37 24.93 -8.66 6.23
C GLY A 37 24.18 -8.20 7.48
N ALA A 38 23.47 -9.10 8.15
CA ALA A 38 22.77 -8.83 9.40
C ALA A 38 23.72 -8.42 10.55
N ALA A 39 24.86 -9.09 10.69
CA ALA A 39 25.87 -8.72 11.67
C ALA A 39 26.45 -7.33 11.39
N LEU A 40 26.72 -7.01 10.11
CA LEU A 40 27.20 -5.70 9.69
C LEU A 40 26.18 -4.58 9.96
N VAL A 41 24.89 -4.81 9.68
CA VAL A 41 23.82 -3.83 9.97
C VAL A 41 23.62 -3.66 11.48
N GLY A 42 23.64 -4.74 12.25
CA GLY A 42 23.36 -4.70 13.70
C GLY A 42 24.53 -4.22 14.56
N LEU A 43 25.77 -4.51 14.17
CA LEU A 43 26.98 -4.19 14.94
C LEU A 43 27.81 -3.06 14.32
N GLY A 44 27.67 -2.79 13.02
CA GLY A 44 28.37 -1.71 12.32
C GLY A 44 28.29 -0.35 13.02
N PRO A 45 27.13 0.07 13.56
CA PRO A 45 27.02 1.31 14.31
C PRO A 45 27.96 1.43 15.52
N LEU A 46 28.38 0.31 16.14
CA LEU A 46 29.32 0.31 17.27
C LEU A 46 30.73 0.77 16.88
N ALA A 47 31.07 0.73 15.58
CA ALA A 47 32.32 1.28 15.06
C ALA A 47 32.26 2.81 14.84
N GLY A 48 31.15 3.45 15.20
CA GLY A 48 30.88 4.87 14.98
C GLY A 48 30.41 5.14 13.55
N LEU A 49 29.29 5.87 13.40
CA LEU A 49 28.73 6.23 12.09
C LEU A 49 29.31 7.52 11.51
N VAL A 50 29.73 8.45 12.37
CA VAL A 50 30.22 9.77 11.98
C VAL A 50 31.47 10.22 12.73
N ALA A 51 32.19 11.19 12.16
CA ALA A 51 33.28 11.94 12.77
C ALA A 51 33.02 13.47 12.62
N PRO A 52 33.07 14.28 13.71
CA PRO A 52 33.30 13.89 15.10
C PRO A 52 32.27 12.87 15.61
N GLY A 53 32.68 12.04 16.57
CA GLY A 53 31.88 10.89 17.00
C GLY A 53 30.63 11.30 17.77
N ALA A 54 29.47 10.88 17.30
CA ALA A 54 28.20 10.98 18.01
C ALA A 54 27.61 9.58 18.24
N SER A 55 26.90 9.41 19.35
CA SER A 55 26.38 8.12 19.80
C SER A 55 24.89 7.96 19.48
N ALA A 56 24.38 6.73 19.53
CA ALA A 56 22.93 6.49 19.51
C ALA A 56 22.28 7.06 20.78
N ALA A 57 21.01 7.45 20.70
CA ALA A 57 20.26 7.98 21.84
C ALA A 57 20.11 6.96 22.99
N PHE A 58 20.19 5.66 22.67
CA PHE A 58 20.17 4.56 23.62
C PHE A 58 20.97 3.37 23.07
N ALA A 59 21.28 2.40 23.93
CA ALA A 59 21.99 1.17 23.54
C ALA A 59 21.09 0.26 22.68
N ALA A 60 21.01 0.53 21.38
CA ALA A 60 20.09 -0.14 20.47
C ALA A 60 20.59 -1.47 19.89
N TRP A 61 21.90 -1.77 19.96
CA TRP A 61 22.47 -3.01 19.41
C TRP A 61 21.79 -4.31 19.92
N PRO A 62 21.34 -4.44 21.19
CA PRO A 62 20.63 -5.63 21.66
C PRO A 62 19.26 -5.82 20.99
N LEU A 63 18.70 -4.77 20.39
CA LEU A 63 17.47 -4.81 19.59
C LEU A 63 17.79 -5.04 18.11
N LEU A 64 18.73 -4.26 17.55
CA LEU A 64 19.02 -4.26 16.13
C LEU A 64 19.65 -5.57 15.66
N LEU A 65 20.57 -6.15 16.43
CA LEU A 65 21.25 -7.38 16.05
C LEU A 65 20.29 -8.58 15.98
N PRO A 66 19.45 -8.87 17.00
CA PRO A 66 18.47 -9.95 16.89
C PRO A 66 17.46 -9.74 15.76
N LEU A 67 16.99 -8.51 15.54
CA LEU A 67 16.07 -8.22 14.43
C LEU A 67 16.71 -8.47 13.07
N ALA A 68 17.97 -8.06 12.89
CA ALA A 68 18.71 -8.32 11.66
C ALA A 68 18.99 -9.82 11.46
N LEU A 69 19.33 -10.54 12.53
CA LEU A 69 19.64 -11.98 12.49
C LEU A 69 18.39 -12.88 12.38
N ALA A 70 17.19 -12.37 12.66
CA ALA A 70 15.98 -13.17 12.68
C ALA A 70 15.72 -13.91 11.35
N ALA A 71 15.87 -13.22 10.20
CA ALA A 71 15.67 -13.85 8.90
C ALA A 71 16.71 -14.95 8.60
N PRO A 72 18.04 -14.71 8.63
CA PRO A 72 19.01 -15.78 8.40
C PRO A 72 18.93 -16.92 9.43
N ALA A 73 18.59 -16.62 10.69
CA ALA A 73 18.41 -17.66 11.72
C ALA A 73 17.20 -18.56 11.43
N LEU A 74 16.05 -17.97 11.09
CA LEU A 74 14.86 -18.73 10.69
C LEU A 74 15.09 -19.51 9.39
N ALA A 75 15.78 -18.93 8.41
CA ALA A 75 16.14 -19.63 7.17
C ALA A 75 17.04 -20.84 7.46
N ALA A 76 18.05 -20.68 8.32
CA ALA A 76 18.89 -21.79 8.77
C ALA A 76 18.08 -22.86 9.51
N ALA A 77 17.09 -22.48 10.32
CA ALA A 77 16.21 -23.43 11.00
C ALA A 77 15.35 -24.21 10.00
N PHE A 78 14.66 -23.55 9.07
CA PHE A 78 13.85 -24.22 8.04
C PHE A 78 14.70 -25.11 7.13
N ALA A 79 15.90 -24.67 6.75
CA ALA A 79 16.83 -25.49 5.96
C ALA A 79 17.30 -26.74 6.73
N LYS A 80 17.44 -26.66 8.05
CA LYS A 80 17.77 -27.83 8.91
C LYS A 80 16.60 -28.80 9.04
N VAL A 81 15.37 -28.29 9.12
CA VAL A 81 14.14 -29.10 9.24
C VAL A 81 13.70 -29.70 7.89
N GLY A 82 14.37 -29.38 6.79
CA GLY A 82 14.10 -29.97 5.48
C GLY A 82 13.14 -29.17 4.60
N HIS A 83 12.95 -27.87 4.90
CA HIS A 83 12.15 -26.93 4.10
C HIS A 83 13.06 -25.90 3.39
N PRO A 84 13.86 -26.30 2.38
CA PRO A 84 14.81 -25.41 1.71
C PRO A 84 14.12 -24.30 0.90
N ALA A 85 12.93 -24.56 0.34
CA ALA A 85 12.14 -23.55 -0.39
C ALA A 85 11.65 -22.45 0.56
N THR A 86 11.10 -22.82 1.72
CA THR A 86 10.74 -21.87 2.80
C THR A 86 11.95 -21.05 3.23
N ALA A 87 13.10 -21.72 3.45
CA ALA A 87 14.33 -21.06 3.87
C ALA A 87 14.83 -20.04 2.83
N ALA A 88 14.84 -20.41 1.55
CA ALA A 88 15.24 -19.53 0.46
C ALA A 88 14.29 -18.31 0.36
N ALA A 89 12.98 -18.55 0.35
CA ALA A 89 11.98 -17.49 0.22
C ALA A 89 12.01 -16.50 1.38
N LEU A 90 12.30 -16.98 2.59
CA LEU A 90 12.46 -16.15 3.78
C LEU A 90 13.60 -15.12 3.65
N LEU A 91 14.66 -15.42 2.89
CA LEU A 91 15.76 -14.48 2.63
C LEU A 91 15.41 -13.45 1.55
N ILE A 92 14.41 -13.71 0.71
CA ILE A 92 14.00 -12.79 -0.36
C ILE A 92 13.30 -11.56 0.25
N GLY A 93 12.49 -11.73 1.30
CA GLY A 93 11.79 -10.62 1.97
C GLY A 93 12.70 -9.46 2.38
N PRO A 94 13.75 -9.71 3.20
CA PRO A 94 14.75 -8.69 3.54
C PRO A 94 15.48 -8.12 2.32
N ALA A 95 15.76 -8.93 1.30
CA ALA A 95 16.45 -8.48 0.10
C ALA A 95 15.60 -7.54 -0.77
N VAL A 96 14.27 -7.72 -0.83
CA VAL A 96 13.38 -6.79 -1.55
C VAL A 96 13.34 -5.41 -0.87
N LEU A 97 13.42 -5.36 0.46
CA LEU A 97 13.43 -4.10 1.20
C LEU A 97 14.83 -3.49 1.35
N ALA A 98 15.90 -4.25 1.11
CA ALA A 98 17.28 -3.80 1.26
C ALA A 98 17.64 -2.57 0.42
N PRO A 99 17.21 -2.41 -0.85
CA PRO A 99 17.48 -1.19 -1.62
C PRO A 99 16.87 0.06 -0.98
N GLY A 100 15.64 -0.02 -0.49
CA GLY A 100 15.00 1.09 0.21
C GLY A 100 15.74 1.46 1.49
N ARG A 101 16.10 0.46 2.32
CA ARG A 101 16.88 0.67 3.54
C ARG A 101 18.30 1.21 3.27
N LEU A 102 18.95 0.72 2.22
CA LEU A 102 20.26 1.22 1.78
C LEU A 102 20.17 2.71 1.46
N VAL A 103 19.17 3.12 0.66
CA VAL A 103 18.98 4.52 0.27
C VAL A 103 18.60 5.40 1.46
N LEU A 104 17.81 4.91 2.41
CA LEU A 104 17.57 5.61 3.68
C LEU A 104 18.89 5.86 4.43
N ASP A 105 19.75 4.84 4.53
CA ASP A 105 21.01 4.94 5.27
C ASP A 105 22.10 5.71 4.49
N LEU A 106 21.95 5.94 3.18
CA LEU A 106 22.77 6.91 2.44
C LEU A 106 22.60 8.34 2.97
N GLN A 107 21.53 8.62 3.71
CA GLN A 107 21.33 9.91 4.39
C GLN A 107 22.50 10.25 5.33
N PHE A 108 23.18 9.25 5.92
CA PHE A 108 24.38 9.47 6.74
C PHE A 108 25.58 10.01 5.95
N LEU A 109 25.63 9.80 4.62
CA LEU A 109 26.65 10.38 3.75
C LEU A 109 26.34 11.84 3.37
N VAL A 110 25.06 12.22 3.37
CA VAL A 110 24.59 13.54 2.93
C VAL A 110 24.47 14.50 4.11
N ASN A 111 23.66 14.12 5.10
CA ASN A 111 23.47 14.86 6.33
C ASN A 111 22.95 13.92 7.43
N ALA A 112 23.88 13.47 8.27
CA ALA A 112 23.62 12.52 9.35
C ALA A 112 22.59 13.02 10.38
N GLY A 113 22.56 14.34 10.66
CA GLY A 113 21.61 14.94 11.59
C GLY A 113 20.15 14.88 11.11
N ARG A 114 19.91 14.64 9.82
CA ARG A 114 18.55 14.50 9.24
C ARG A 114 18.11 13.05 9.03
N ALA A 115 18.88 12.06 9.50
CA ALA A 115 18.50 10.66 9.35
C ALA A 115 17.30 10.28 10.24
N ALA A 116 17.03 11.02 11.33
CA ALA A 116 15.93 10.75 12.28
C ALA A 116 15.89 9.30 12.81
N ARG A 117 17.08 8.73 13.09
CA ARG A 117 17.25 7.35 13.60
C ARG A 117 17.92 7.36 14.98
N PRO A 118 17.18 7.65 16.06
CA PRO A 118 17.75 7.75 17.41
C PRO A 118 18.42 6.45 17.87
N GLU A 119 18.00 5.30 17.33
CA GLU A 119 18.63 4.01 17.57
C GLU A 119 20.03 3.87 16.95
N LEU A 120 20.38 4.73 15.99
CA LEU A 120 21.67 4.72 15.29
C LEU A 120 22.53 5.93 15.64
N LEU A 121 21.93 7.11 15.69
CA LEU A 121 22.64 8.37 15.87
C LEU A 121 21.72 9.42 16.47
N ARG A 122 22.20 10.10 17.52
CA ARG A 122 21.65 11.36 18.03
C ARG A 122 22.77 12.39 18.01
N VAL A 123 22.56 13.45 17.25
CA VAL A 123 23.47 14.60 17.24
C VAL A 123 23.06 15.56 18.36
N ASP A 124 24.04 16.23 18.96
CA ASP A 124 23.87 17.22 20.03
C ASP A 124 24.51 18.58 19.69
N THR A 125 25.22 18.66 18.56
CA THR A 125 25.81 19.88 18.01
C THR A 125 25.41 20.07 16.54
N LEU A 126 25.59 21.29 16.04
CA LEU A 126 25.41 21.63 14.62
C LEU A 126 26.70 21.43 13.80
N ASP A 127 27.64 20.64 14.31
CA ASP A 127 28.91 20.40 13.62
C ASP A 127 28.71 19.68 12.29
N ALA A 128 29.68 19.86 11.39
CA ALA A 128 29.71 19.12 10.14
C ALA A 128 30.19 17.68 10.42
N TYR A 129 29.30 16.71 10.22
CA TYR A 129 29.62 15.29 10.37
C TYR A 129 30.09 14.67 9.05
N THR A 130 31.18 13.92 9.12
CA THR A 130 31.69 13.10 8.01
C THR A 130 31.45 11.62 8.29
N PRO A 131 31.17 10.78 7.29
CA PRO A 131 30.91 9.37 7.51
C PRO A 131 32.17 8.63 7.97
N SER A 132 32.03 7.74 8.96
CA SER A 132 33.11 6.87 9.46
C SER A 132 32.86 5.39 9.14
N ALA A 133 33.73 4.51 9.66
CA ALA A 133 33.73 3.09 9.35
C ALA A 133 32.36 2.40 9.53
N GLY A 134 31.61 2.74 10.59
CA GLY A 134 30.30 2.17 10.86
C GLY A 134 29.28 2.45 9.76
N THR A 135 29.31 3.62 9.12
CA THR A 135 28.42 3.93 7.99
C THR A 135 28.70 3.01 6.81
N TRP A 136 29.98 2.76 6.49
CA TRP A 136 30.34 1.83 5.43
C TRP A 136 29.98 0.38 5.75
N LEU A 137 30.14 -0.05 7.01
CA LEU A 137 29.70 -1.38 7.45
C LEU A 137 28.18 -1.53 7.32
N LEU A 138 27.40 -0.52 7.72
CA LEU A 138 25.95 -0.50 7.59
C LEU A 138 25.51 -0.65 6.11
N LEU A 139 26.10 0.16 5.22
CA LEU A 139 25.80 0.09 3.78
C LEU A 139 26.21 -1.26 3.17
N ALA A 140 27.40 -1.76 3.50
CA ALA A 140 27.87 -3.08 3.07
C ALA A 140 26.94 -4.21 3.56
N GLY A 141 26.36 -4.06 4.75
CA GLY A 141 25.41 -5.01 5.31
C GLY A 141 24.11 -5.12 4.50
N HIS A 142 23.57 -4.00 4.01
CA HIS A 142 22.40 -4.01 3.12
C HIS A 142 22.74 -4.61 1.74
N VAL A 143 23.91 -4.30 1.20
CA VAL A 143 24.39 -4.90 -0.06
C VAL A 143 24.55 -6.42 0.08
N ALA A 144 25.16 -6.90 1.17
CA ALA A 144 25.31 -8.33 1.45
C ALA A 144 23.93 -9.02 1.59
N SER A 145 22.97 -8.36 2.24
CA SER A 145 21.60 -8.87 2.36
C SER A 145 20.90 -8.99 0.99
N LEU A 146 21.07 -7.99 0.13
CA LEU A 146 20.55 -8.00 -1.24
C LEU A 146 21.15 -9.14 -2.07
N VAL A 147 22.49 -9.27 -2.08
CA VAL A 147 23.18 -10.35 -2.81
C VAL A 147 22.79 -11.71 -2.25
N GLY A 148 22.66 -11.85 -0.94
CA GLY A 148 22.21 -13.07 -0.29
C GLY A 148 20.80 -13.49 -0.73
N GLY A 149 19.85 -12.54 -0.81
CA GLY A 149 18.51 -12.83 -1.34
C GLY A 149 18.51 -13.17 -2.84
N LEU A 150 19.34 -12.51 -3.66
CA LEU A 150 19.49 -12.86 -5.08
C LEU A 150 20.01 -14.30 -5.26
N LEU A 151 20.95 -14.73 -4.42
CA LEU A 151 21.40 -16.13 -4.38
C LEU A 151 20.27 -17.08 -3.95
N ALA A 152 19.41 -16.66 -3.03
CA ALA A 152 18.26 -17.45 -2.59
C ALA A 152 17.22 -17.65 -3.70
N VAL A 153 16.94 -16.61 -4.52
CA VAL A 153 16.03 -16.72 -5.69
C VAL A 153 16.46 -17.83 -6.65
N ARG A 154 17.77 -17.92 -6.95
CA ARG A 154 18.32 -18.97 -7.83
C ARG A 154 18.07 -20.38 -7.29
N GLY A 155 18.01 -20.52 -5.97
CA GLY A 155 17.69 -21.79 -5.30
C GLY A 155 16.22 -22.23 -5.43
N ILE A 156 15.30 -21.30 -5.68
CA ILE A 156 13.86 -21.59 -5.85
C ILE A 156 13.54 -22.01 -7.30
N GLN A 157 14.21 -21.42 -8.30
CA GLN A 157 13.98 -21.69 -9.73
C GLN A 157 14.30 -23.13 -10.18
N HIS A 158 14.88 -23.97 -9.31
CA HIS A 158 15.20 -25.37 -9.60
C HIS A 158 14.14 -26.37 -9.08
N GLY A 159 13.05 -25.90 -8.47
CA GLY A 159 11.90 -26.75 -8.11
C GLY A 159 10.89 -26.86 -9.25
N GLU A 160 10.35 -28.04 -9.49
CA GLU A 160 9.33 -28.30 -10.53
C GLU A 160 8.14 -27.33 -10.39
N GLU A 161 7.73 -26.72 -11.52
CA GLU A 161 6.53 -25.88 -11.62
C GLU A 161 5.28 -26.72 -11.30
N SER A 162 4.88 -26.76 -10.03
CA SER A 162 3.55 -27.24 -9.66
C SER A 162 2.51 -26.22 -10.09
N ALA A 163 1.54 -26.66 -10.89
CA ALA A 163 0.35 -25.89 -11.24
C ALA A 163 -0.42 -25.53 -9.96
N GLY A 164 -0.25 -24.28 -9.50
CA GLY A 164 -0.73 -23.82 -8.20
C GLY A 164 -2.23 -23.57 -8.18
N ALA A 165 -2.92 -24.13 -7.18
CA ALA A 165 -4.27 -23.73 -6.82
C ALA A 165 -4.26 -22.28 -6.31
N HIS A 166 -5.02 -21.40 -6.95
CA HIS A 166 -5.07 -19.96 -6.64
C HIS A 166 -5.67 -19.69 -5.24
N ARG A 167 -4.90 -19.06 -4.35
CA ARG A 167 -5.28 -18.75 -2.96
C ARG A 167 -5.77 -17.32 -2.80
N GLN A 168 -6.87 -17.02 -3.48
CA GLN A 168 -7.32 -15.64 -3.68
C GLN A 168 -7.66 -14.87 -2.39
N GLY A 169 -8.28 -15.51 -1.41
CA GLY A 169 -8.57 -14.90 -0.11
C GLY A 169 -7.32 -14.55 0.71
N LEU A 170 -6.24 -15.32 0.55
CA LEU A 170 -4.96 -15.05 1.20
C LEU A 170 -4.24 -13.89 0.51
N LEU A 171 -4.20 -13.89 -0.83
CA LEU A 171 -3.67 -12.78 -1.63
C LEU A 171 -4.31 -11.44 -1.24
N THR A 172 -5.62 -11.44 -1.02
CA THR A 172 -6.39 -10.27 -0.55
C THR A 172 -5.83 -9.65 0.72
N LEU A 173 -5.76 -10.48 1.77
CA LEU A 173 -5.38 -10.04 3.11
C LEU A 173 -3.91 -9.64 3.13
N VAL A 174 -3.08 -10.35 2.38
CA VAL A 174 -1.65 -10.07 2.24
C VAL A 174 -1.43 -8.73 1.51
N LEU A 175 -2.18 -8.43 0.45
CA LEU A 175 -2.10 -7.13 -0.23
C LEU A 175 -2.58 -5.99 0.66
N CYS A 176 -3.65 -6.20 1.45
CA CYS A 176 -4.10 -5.21 2.43
C CYS A 176 -3.02 -4.94 3.49
N ALA A 177 -2.38 -5.99 4.00
CA ALA A 177 -1.27 -5.86 4.95
C ALA A 177 -0.04 -5.17 4.31
N GLY A 178 0.27 -5.49 3.05
CA GLY A 178 1.32 -4.82 2.28
C GLY A 178 1.04 -3.34 2.04
N PHE A 179 -0.22 -2.96 1.78
CA PHE A 179 -0.64 -1.56 1.67
C PHE A 179 -0.52 -0.82 3.01
N LEU A 180 -0.92 -1.44 4.12
CA LEU A 180 -0.71 -0.88 5.46
C LEU A 180 0.78 -0.65 5.74
N ALA A 181 1.65 -1.59 5.36
CA ALA A 181 3.10 -1.41 5.47
C ALA A 181 3.60 -0.24 4.60
N ALA A 182 3.05 -0.05 3.40
CA ALA A 182 3.40 1.06 2.53
C ALA A 182 3.04 2.42 3.16
N VAL A 183 1.82 2.54 3.68
CA VAL A 183 1.38 3.75 4.40
C VAL A 183 2.26 3.99 5.63
N ALA A 184 2.56 2.95 6.41
CA ALA A 184 3.38 3.04 7.61
C ALA A 184 4.77 3.65 7.36
N VAL A 185 5.44 3.23 6.27
CA VAL A 185 6.81 3.68 5.95
C VAL A 185 6.85 5.09 5.34
N LEU A 186 5.73 5.58 4.82
CA LEU A 186 5.61 6.97 4.31
C LEU A 186 5.29 7.98 5.42
N MET A 187 4.75 7.53 6.54
CA MET A 187 4.45 8.37 7.70
C MET A 187 5.71 8.61 8.55
N ALA A 188 5.67 9.66 9.38
CA ALA A 188 6.74 9.96 10.32
C ALA A 188 6.95 8.79 11.32
N PRO A 189 8.20 8.45 11.68
CA PRO A 189 8.50 7.33 12.57
C PRO A 189 8.17 7.62 14.05
N PHE A 190 8.13 8.88 14.45
CA PHE A 190 7.75 9.36 15.79
C PHE A 190 7.51 10.87 15.69
N ALA A 191 6.98 11.49 16.73
CA ALA A 191 7.04 12.93 16.92
C ALA A 191 8.09 13.25 18.00
N SER A 192 8.72 14.43 17.93
CA SER A 192 9.90 14.78 18.73
C SER A 192 9.84 16.23 19.17
N ASP A 193 10.10 16.44 20.47
CA ASP A 193 10.34 17.78 21.04
C ASP A 193 11.84 18.14 21.05
N ASP A 194 12.72 17.19 20.67
CA ASP A 194 14.16 17.42 20.57
C ASP A 194 14.51 18.13 19.24
N PRO A 195 15.09 19.35 19.27
CA PRO A 195 15.43 20.11 18.06
C PRO A 195 16.49 19.43 17.18
N TYR A 196 17.22 18.44 17.71
CA TYR A 196 18.24 17.67 16.98
C TYR A 196 17.71 16.37 16.38
N LEU A 197 16.48 15.97 16.71
CA LEU A 197 15.79 14.82 16.13
C LEU A 197 14.56 15.33 15.39
N LEU A 198 14.69 15.46 14.06
CA LEU A 198 13.65 16.02 13.19
C LEU A 198 12.96 14.90 12.39
N PRO A 199 11.97 14.20 12.96
CA PRO A 199 11.21 13.19 12.23
C PRO A 199 10.28 13.86 11.23
N ASN A 200 10.53 13.66 9.94
CA ASN A 200 9.64 14.13 8.89
C ASN A 200 8.92 12.93 8.25
N PRO A 201 7.64 13.10 7.83
CA PRO A 201 7.04 12.16 6.90
C PRO A 201 7.83 12.14 5.60
N ALA A 202 7.74 11.05 4.83
CA ALA A 202 8.59 10.84 3.67
C ALA A 202 8.53 11.98 2.64
N VAL A 203 7.36 12.62 2.49
CA VAL A 203 7.13 13.72 1.53
C VAL A 203 7.90 14.99 1.89
N ASP A 204 8.08 15.25 3.18
CA ASP A 204 8.77 16.44 3.69
C ASP A 204 10.24 16.15 4.06
N ALA A 205 10.67 14.91 3.85
CA ALA A 205 12.00 14.44 4.20
C ALA A 205 13.04 14.74 3.09
N PRO A 206 14.35 14.72 3.43
CA PRO A 206 15.41 14.82 2.43
C PRO A 206 15.29 13.77 1.32
N LEU A 207 15.81 14.08 0.12
CA LEU A 207 15.66 13.23 -1.06
C LEU A 207 16.05 11.75 -0.85
N PRO A 208 17.16 11.38 -0.17
CA PRO A 208 17.46 9.98 0.11
C PRO A 208 16.38 9.31 0.97
N VAL A 209 15.84 10.02 1.96
CA VAL A 209 14.77 9.51 2.82
C VAL A 209 13.49 9.29 2.02
N LEU A 210 13.08 10.28 1.21
CA LEU A 210 11.92 10.16 0.33
C LEU A 210 12.04 8.96 -0.62
N VAL A 211 13.15 8.86 -1.35
CA VAL A 211 13.38 7.77 -2.32
C VAL A 211 13.42 6.43 -1.62
N GLY A 212 14.12 6.31 -0.49
CA GLY A 212 14.17 5.10 0.31
C GLY A 212 12.79 4.67 0.81
N SER A 213 12.00 5.59 1.35
CA SER A 213 10.63 5.33 1.81
C SER A 213 9.70 4.93 0.67
N VAL A 214 9.80 5.56 -0.51
CA VAL A 214 9.02 5.18 -1.71
C VAL A 214 9.40 3.77 -2.17
N LEU A 215 10.70 3.44 -2.22
CA LEU A 215 11.16 2.09 -2.57
C LEU A 215 10.62 1.03 -1.61
N LEU A 216 10.58 1.31 -0.31
CA LEU A 216 9.97 0.43 0.68
C LEU A 216 8.44 0.33 0.50
N ALA A 217 7.78 1.46 0.25
CA ALA A 217 6.33 1.55 0.07
C ALA A 217 5.84 0.82 -1.18
N VAL A 218 6.66 0.75 -2.23
CA VAL A 218 6.39 -0.07 -3.42
C VAL A 218 6.82 -1.52 -3.20
N GLY A 219 7.99 -1.73 -2.58
CA GLY A 219 8.59 -3.05 -2.38
C GLY A 219 7.75 -3.96 -1.50
N ALA A 220 7.20 -3.44 -0.39
CA ALA A 220 6.41 -4.23 0.55
C ALA A 220 5.13 -4.84 -0.08
N PRO A 221 4.20 -4.09 -0.69
CA PRO A 221 3.01 -4.67 -1.31
C PRO A 221 3.34 -5.53 -2.53
N THR A 222 4.37 -5.18 -3.30
CA THR A 222 4.80 -5.98 -4.46
C THR A 222 5.32 -7.35 -4.03
N ALA A 223 6.20 -7.40 -3.02
CA ALA A 223 6.68 -8.65 -2.44
C ALA A 223 5.55 -9.47 -1.81
N ALA A 224 4.66 -8.81 -1.07
CA ALA A 224 3.50 -9.44 -0.46
C ALA A 224 2.62 -10.13 -1.51
N GLY A 225 2.28 -9.42 -2.59
CA GLY A 225 1.54 -9.97 -3.73
C GLY A 225 2.26 -11.13 -4.41
N PHE A 226 3.57 -10.99 -4.68
CA PHE A 226 4.39 -12.05 -5.27
C PHE A 226 4.40 -13.33 -4.43
N PHE A 227 4.63 -13.24 -3.12
CA PHE A 227 4.67 -14.41 -2.25
C PHE A 227 3.29 -15.03 -2.05
N ALA A 228 2.23 -14.23 -1.94
CA ALA A 228 0.88 -14.78 -1.86
C ALA A 228 0.40 -15.44 -3.16
N GLY A 229 0.93 -15.03 -4.30
CA GLY A 229 0.69 -15.64 -5.61
C GLY A 229 1.60 -16.84 -5.93
N ALA A 230 2.58 -17.15 -5.08
CA ALA A 230 3.49 -18.27 -5.33
C ALA A 230 2.73 -19.61 -5.31
N GLY A 231 2.96 -20.45 -6.32
CA GLY A 231 2.34 -21.77 -6.44
C GLY A 231 2.80 -22.77 -5.36
N ASP A 232 4.03 -22.61 -4.88
CA ASP A 232 4.59 -23.42 -3.78
C ASP A 232 4.23 -22.81 -2.41
N PRO A 233 3.50 -23.54 -1.53
CA PRO A 233 3.15 -23.07 -0.18
C PRO A 233 4.37 -22.77 0.70
N ASP A 234 5.48 -23.47 0.51
CA ASP A 234 6.71 -23.25 1.27
C ASP A 234 7.32 -21.89 0.88
N VAL A 235 7.32 -21.55 -0.42
CA VAL A 235 7.75 -20.23 -0.91
C VAL A 235 6.83 -19.14 -0.39
N ALA A 236 5.50 -19.34 -0.43
CA ALA A 236 4.54 -18.37 0.07
C ALA A 236 4.73 -18.11 1.58
N ARG A 237 4.83 -19.17 2.39
CA ARG A 237 5.06 -19.05 3.84
C ARG A 237 6.40 -18.38 4.15
N GLY A 238 7.48 -18.86 3.53
CA GLY A 238 8.82 -18.33 3.74
C GLY A 238 8.90 -16.86 3.38
N GLY A 239 8.41 -16.51 2.19
CA GLY A 239 8.41 -15.12 1.70
C GLY A 239 7.64 -14.16 2.59
N LEU A 240 6.43 -14.53 3.02
CA LEU A 240 5.61 -13.68 3.90
C LEU A 240 6.23 -13.53 5.30
N LEU A 241 6.78 -14.59 5.89
CA LEU A 241 7.52 -14.50 7.16
C LEU A 241 8.78 -13.63 7.01
N GLY A 242 9.53 -13.80 5.92
CA GLY A 242 10.71 -13.01 5.61
C GLY A 242 10.40 -11.52 5.48
N LEU A 243 9.31 -11.19 4.78
CA LEU A 243 8.83 -9.82 4.64
C LEU A 243 8.38 -9.23 5.99
N ALA A 244 7.65 -10.00 6.80
CA ALA A 244 7.23 -9.57 8.14
C ALA A 244 8.44 -9.27 9.04
N VAL A 245 9.46 -10.13 9.03
CA VAL A 245 10.70 -9.92 9.79
C VAL A 245 11.46 -8.68 9.30
N ALA A 246 11.55 -8.49 7.98
CA ALA A 246 12.21 -7.32 7.39
C ALA A 246 11.51 -6.01 7.79
N LEU A 247 10.17 -5.99 7.75
CA LEU A 247 9.35 -4.86 8.20
C LEU A 247 9.46 -4.63 9.72
N ALA A 248 9.52 -5.69 10.53
CA ALA A 248 9.74 -5.57 11.97
C ALA A 248 11.06 -4.86 12.28
N GLY A 249 12.12 -5.12 11.49
CA GLY A 249 13.40 -4.42 11.57
C GLY A 249 13.39 -2.94 11.17
N ILE A 250 12.29 -2.45 10.60
CA ILE A 250 12.05 -1.03 10.26
C ILE A 250 11.13 -0.38 11.31
N VAL A 251 10.11 -1.11 11.76
CA VAL A 251 9.02 -0.58 12.59
C VAL A 251 9.34 -0.60 14.10
N LEU A 252 10.03 -1.63 14.58
CA LEU A 252 10.28 -1.79 16.01
C LEU A 252 11.29 -0.79 16.60
N PRO A 253 12.38 -0.38 15.91
CA PRO A 253 13.33 0.56 16.49
C PRO A 253 12.70 1.91 16.90
N PRO A 254 11.85 2.57 16.07
CA PRO A 254 11.11 3.77 16.49
C PRO A 254 10.19 3.55 17.70
N LEU A 255 9.49 2.40 17.78
CA LEU A 255 8.62 2.09 18.91
C LEU A 255 9.41 1.96 20.23
N VAL A 256 10.58 1.34 20.17
CA VAL A 256 11.47 1.24 21.34
C VAL A 256 12.07 2.61 21.68
N ALA A 257 12.40 3.43 20.68
CA ALA A 257 12.88 4.79 20.91
C ALA A 257 11.84 5.63 21.68
N VAL A 258 10.57 5.58 21.29
CA VAL A 258 9.45 6.25 22.00
C VAL A 258 9.29 5.73 23.44
N ALA A 259 9.53 4.43 23.67
CA ALA A 259 9.43 3.86 25.01
C ALA A 259 10.61 4.20 25.94
N VAL A 260 11.77 4.57 25.38
CA VAL A 260 13.02 4.82 26.12
C VAL A 260 13.33 6.32 26.26
N LEU A 261 12.85 7.15 25.34
CA LEU A 261 13.16 8.58 25.28
C LEU A 261 11.90 9.40 25.57
N ASP A 262 11.91 10.12 26.69
CA ASP A 262 10.78 10.94 27.15
C ASP A 262 10.41 12.10 26.20
N GLN A 263 11.33 12.47 25.30
CA GLN A 263 11.18 13.55 24.33
C GLN A 263 10.47 13.11 23.03
N LEU A 264 10.21 11.80 22.90
CA LEU A 264 9.61 11.22 21.71
C LEU A 264 8.18 10.76 22.01
N THR A 265 7.26 11.09 21.12
CA THR A 265 5.85 10.69 21.22
C THR A 265 5.47 9.75 20.07
N LEU A 266 4.47 8.92 20.33
CA LEU A 266 4.04 7.87 19.41
C LEU A 266 3.38 8.46 18.16
N ALA A 267 3.95 8.18 16.99
CA ALA A 267 3.32 8.46 15.70
C ALA A 267 2.55 7.25 15.16
N TRP A 268 1.64 7.49 14.21
CA TRP A 268 0.83 6.43 13.58
C TRP A 268 1.61 5.50 12.66
N GLY A 269 2.72 5.97 12.08
CA GLY A 269 3.53 5.19 11.14
C GLY A 269 3.93 3.82 11.72
N PRO A 270 4.64 3.77 12.84
CA PRO A 270 5.03 2.50 13.46
C PRO A 270 3.84 1.65 13.95
N VAL A 271 2.73 2.27 14.37
CA VAL A 271 1.53 1.51 14.80
C VAL A 271 0.92 0.75 13.62
N LEU A 272 0.72 1.43 12.49
CA LEU A 272 0.24 0.79 11.25
C LEU A 272 1.23 -0.26 10.74
N GLY A 273 2.53 0.03 10.85
CA GLY A 273 3.60 -0.90 10.52
C GLY A 273 3.56 -2.17 11.37
N LEU A 274 3.27 -2.05 12.66
CA LEU A 274 3.18 -3.19 13.58
C LEU A 274 1.97 -4.06 13.25
N VAL A 275 0.83 -3.44 12.94
CA VAL A 275 -0.36 -4.15 12.45
C VAL A 275 -0.04 -4.92 11.16
N ALA A 276 0.68 -4.31 10.22
CA ALA A 276 1.10 -4.97 8.98
C ALA A 276 2.06 -6.15 9.23
N VAL A 277 3.04 -5.99 10.13
CA VAL A 277 3.98 -7.05 10.53
C VAL A 277 3.21 -8.24 11.12
N VAL A 278 2.31 -8.00 12.06
CA VAL A 278 1.50 -9.05 12.69
C VAL A 278 0.58 -9.71 11.67
N ALA A 279 -0.06 -8.94 10.79
CA ALA A 279 -0.91 -9.47 9.73
C ALA A 279 -0.12 -10.37 8.77
N LEU A 280 1.05 -9.95 8.29
CA LEU A 280 1.88 -10.76 7.38
C LEU A 280 2.38 -12.04 8.06
N ALA A 281 2.85 -11.94 9.31
CA ALA A 281 3.32 -13.09 10.07
C ALA A 281 2.20 -14.13 10.32
N THR A 282 1.00 -13.66 10.68
CA THR A 282 -0.17 -14.53 10.90
C THR A 282 -0.68 -15.15 9.62
N LEU A 283 -0.70 -14.41 8.51
CA LEU A 283 -1.11 -14.90 7.18
C LEU A 283 -0.11 -15.88 6.56
N ALA A 284 1.16 -15.87 6.98
CA ALA A 284 2.13 -16.86 6.54
C ALA A 284 1.82 -18.28 7.05
N LEU A 285 1.11 -18.43 8.17
CA LEU A 285 0.71 -19.74 8.72
C LEU A 285 -0.24 -20.51 7.80
N PRO A 286 -1.38 -19.95 7.36
CA PRO A 286 -2.24 -20.62 6.38
C PRO A 286 -1.59 -20.72 4.98
N ALA A 287 -0.65 -19.83 4.64
CA ALA A 287 0.09 -19.90 3.36
C ALA A 287 0.89 -21.20 3.22
N GLY A 288 1.48 -21.71 4.31
CA GLY A 288 2.27 -22.95 4.28
C GLY A 288 1.48 -24.25 4.42
N ARG A 289 0.15 -24.21 4.47
CA ARG A 289 -0.66 -25.44 4.55
C ARG A 289 -0.93 -25.97 3.15
N ASN A 290 -0.55 -27.22 2.87
CA ASN A 290 -1.04 -27.97 1.73
C ASN A 290 -2.51 -28.32 1.98
N ARG A 291 -3.45 -27.61 1.35
CA ARG A 291 -4.82 -28.11 1.26
C ARG A 291 -4.82 -29.14 0.15
N SER A 292 -5.10 -30.40 0.50
CA SER A 292 -5.37 -31.46 -0.47
C SER A 292 -6.40 -30.96 -1.47
N VAL A 293 -6.11 -31.18 -2.75
CA VAL A 293 -6.96 -30.84 -3.89
C VAL A 293 -8.21 -31.71 -3.82
N GLU A 294 -9.16 -31.27 -3.02
CA GLU A 294 -10.56 -31.62 -3.16
C GLU A 294 -11.31 -30.30 -3.38
N ALA A 295 -10.86 -29.59 -4.41
CA ALA A 295 -11.53 -28.41 -4.93
C ALA A 295 -12.79 -28.89 -5.66
N THR A 296 -13.83 -29.14 -4.88
CA THR A 296 -15.21 -29.09 -5.36
C THR A 296 -15.39 -27.72 -6.02
N GLY A 297 -15.60 -27.70 -7.33
CA GLY A 297 -15.76 -26.51 -8.18
C GLY A 297 -16.96 -25.62 -7.88
N ASP A 298 -17.50 -25.67 -6.65
CA ASP A 298 -18.72 -24.97 -6.21
C ASP A 298 -18.48 -23.98 -5.05
N LEU A 299 -17.24 -23.80 -4.58
CA LEU A 299 -16.90 -22.95 -3.43
C LEU A 299 -16.62 -21.46 -3.74
N SER A 300 -16.77 -21.01 -5.00
CA SER A 300 -16.49 -19.64 -5.43
C SER A 300 -17.58 -18.64 -4.99
N LEU A 301 -18.85 -19.06 -4.94
CA LEU A 301 -19.99 -18.18 -4.65
C LEU A 301 -20.06 -17.64 -3.20
N PRO A 302 -19.79 -18.44 -2.14
CA PRO A 302 -19.88 -17.95 -0.76
C PRO A 302 -18.76 -16.95 -0.43
N THR A 303 -17.54 -17.19 -0.93
CA THR A 303 -16.37 -16.35 -0.65
C THR A 303 -16.50 -14.99 -1.34
N PHE A 304 -16.92 -14.97 -2.60
CA PHE A 304 -17.19 -13.73 -3.33
C PHE A 304 -18.26 -12.86 -2.65
N THR A 305 -19.36 -13.47 -2.21
CA THR A 305 -20.44 -12.75 -1.50
C THR A 305 -19.95 -12.18 -0.17
N ARG A 306 -19.09 -12.92 0.56
CA ARG A 306 -18.46 -12.43 1.81
C ARG A 306 -17.51 -11.26 1.56
N LEU A 307 -16.73 -11.28 0.49
CA LEU A 307 -15.83 -10.17 0.15
C LEU A 307 -16.61 -8.90 -0.21
N ILE A 308 -17.71 -9.02 -0.96
CA ILE A 308 -18.61 -7.89 -1.23
C ILE A 308 -19.18 -7.34 0.07
N ALA A 309 -19.68 -8.22 0.95
CA ALA A 309 -20.23 -7.80 2.24
C ALA A 309 -19.17 -7.12 3.12
N LEU A 310 -17.94 -7.64 3.16
CA LEU A 310 -16.86 -7.04 3.95
C LEU A 310 -16.45 -5.67 3.40
N ALA A 311 -16.29 -5.53 2.08
CA ALA A 311 -16.04 -4.24 1.44
C ALA A 311 -17.17 -3.24 1.72
N ALA A 312 -18.43 -3.70 1.71
CA ALA A 312 -19.60 -2.90 2.03
C ALA A 312 -19.61 -2.44 3.49
N VAL A 313 -19.26 -3.30 4.45
CA VAL A 313 -19.14 -2.95 5.87
C VAL A 313 -18.05 -1.90 6.08
N PHE A 314 -16.87 -2.05 5.48
CA PHE A 314 -15.83 -1.04 5.59
C PHE A 314 -16.21 0.28 4.91
N ALA A 315 -16.92 0.23 3.79
CA ALA A 315 -17.47 1.43 3.15
C ALA A 315 -18.50 2.14 4.06
N LEU A 316 -19.36 1.39 4.75
CA LEU A 316 -20.29 1.94 5.74
C LEU A 316 -19.57 2.58 6.92
N ILE A 317 -18.54 1.92 7.47
CA ILE A 317 -17.72 2.48 8.57
C ILE A 317 -17.02 3.75 8.09
N ALA A 318 -16.41 3.74 6.92
CA ALA A 318 -15.75 4.92 6.35
C ALA A 318 -16.73 6.07 6.11
N GLY A 319 -17.89 5.79 5.53
CA GLY A 319 -18.91 6.80 5.27
C GLY A 319 -19.50 7.38 6.55
N THR A 320 -19.78 6.54 7.55
CA THR A 320 -20.27 7.00 8.87
C THR A 320 -19.22 7.84 9.61
N LEU A 321 -17.95 7.43 9.59
CA LEU A 321 -16.86 8.23 10.16
C LEU A 321 -16.69 9.57 9.43
N ALA A 322 -16.86 9.62 8.10
CA ALA A 322 -16.84 10.87 7.36
C ALA A 322 -18.01 11.79 7.76
N LEU A 323 -19.20 11.24 8.01
CA LEU A 323 -20.35 12.01 8.51
C LEU A 323 -20.13 12.49 9.95
N VAL A 324 -19.56 11.65 10.82
CA VAL A 324 -19.16 12.05 12.18
C VAL A 324 -18.12 13.16 12.12
N ALA A 325 -17.11 13.02 11.26
CA ALA A 325 -16.14 14.07 11.02
C ALA A 325 -16.82 15.36 10.55
N ALA A 326 -17.79 15.30 9.63
CA ALA A 326 -18.52 16.48 9.17
C ALA A 326 -19.31 17.21 10.27
N ALA A 327 -19.70 16.50 11.32
CA ALA A 327 -20.51 17.02 12.43
C ALA A 327 -19.69 17.48 13.65
N MET A 328 -18.44 17.02 13.77
CA MET A 328 -17.57 17.32 14.90
C MET A 328 -16.63 18.49 14.61
N PRO A 329 -16.15 19.22 15.63
CA PRO A 329 -15.10 20.20 15.46
C PRO A 329 -13.80 19.52 14.98
N GLN A 330 -13.04 20.23 14.16
CA GLN A 330 -11.82 19.68 13.53
C GLN A 330 -10.56 20.05 14.29
N VAL A 331 -10.57 21.22 14.92
CA VAL A 331 -9.41 21.87 15.52
C VAL A 331 -9.87 22.55 16.79
N GLU A 332 -9.10 22.39 17.84
CA GLU A 332 -9.22 23.19 19.06
C GLU A 332 -8.20 24.33 18.99
N MET A 333 -8.67 25.58 19.05
CA MET A 333 -7.83 26.76 18.98
C MET A 333 -7.38 27.22 20.38
N PRO A 334 -6.15 27.74 20.53
CA PRO A 334 -5.72 28.35 21.78
C PRO A 334 -6.63 29.50 22.23
N PHE A 335 -6.70 29.71 23.54
CA PHE A 335 -7.59 30.71 24.15
C PHE A 335 -7.40 32.10 23.54
N GLY A 336 -8.50 32.72 23.09
CA GLY A 336 -8.52 34.06 22.50
C GLY A 336 -8.39 34.10 20.98
N LEU A 337 -8.10 32.97 20.33
CA LEU A 337 -8.16 32.84 18.87
C LEU A 337 -9.56 32.38 18.43
N ARG A 338 -9.95 32.81 17.23
CA ARG A 338 -11.25 32.46 16.65
C ARG A 338 -11.17 31.10 15.96
N ASP A 339 -12.17 30.26 16.19
CA ASP A 339 -12.27 28.96 15.54
C ASP A 339 -12.21 29.07 14.00
N PRO A 340 -11.49 28.15 13.35
CA PRO A 340 -11.38 28.13 11.91
C PRO A 340 -12.74 27.80 11.30
N SER A 341 -12.98 28.32 10.09
CA SER A 341 -14.28 28.18 9.45
C SER A 341 -14.60 26.71 9.12
N PRO A 342 -15.83 26.21 9.33
CA PRO A 342 -16.19 24.80 9.11
C PRO A 342 -16.40 24.44 7.63
N TYR A 343 -16.11 25.34 6.68
CA TYR A 343 -16.41 25.16 5.27
C TYR A 343 -15.76 23.93 4.63
N PRO A 344 -14.47 23.60 4.88
CA PRO A 344 -13.86 22.39 4.32
C PRO A 344 -14.60 21.11 4.70
N ALA A 345 -15.13 21.03 5.93
CA ALA A 345 -15.85 19.87 6.44
C ALA A 345 -17.19 19.64 5.73
N ARG A 346 -17.75 20.64 5.02
CA ARG A 346 -19.05 20.49 4.35
C ARG A 346 -19.03 19.48 3.22
N VAL A 347 -17.89 19.27 2.57
CA VAL A 347 -17.75 18.28 1.48
C VAL A 347 -17.78 16.85 2.02
N LEU A 348 -17.54 16.65 3.33
CA LEU A 348 -17.67 15.34 3.96
C LEU A 348 -19.13 14.85 4.03
N TRP A 349 -20.13 15.75 4.06
CA TRP A 349 -21.54 15.36 4.03
C TRP A 349 -21.93 14.56 2.77
N PRO A 350 -21.74 15.08 1.54
CA PRO A 350 -22.05 14.31 0.35
C PRO A 350 -21.11 13.11 0.17
N ALA A 351 -19.83 13.23 0.54
CA ALA A 351 -18.88 12.12 0.43
C ALA A 351 -19.24 10.93 1.35
N GLY A 352 -19.46 11.20 2.64
CA GLY A 352 -19.85 10.21 3.64
C GLY A 352 -21.22 9.61 3.35
N GLY A 353 -22.21 10.46 3.03
CA GLY A 353 -23.55 10.01 2.67
C GLY A 353 -23.57 9.11 1.43
N LEU A 354 -22.78 9.44 0.41
CA LEU A 354 -22.63 8.62 -0.79
C LEU A 354 -22.01 7.25 -0.45
N LEU A 355 -20.95 7.21 0.36
CA LEU A 355 -20.29 5.95 0.70
C LEU A 355 -21.17 5.07 1.61
N VAL A 356 -21.94 5.67 2.53
CA VAL A 356 -22.97 4.96 3.30
C VAL A 356 -24.03 4.36 2.38
N LEU A 357 -24.53 5.13 1.41
CA LEU A 357 -25.53 4.67 0.46
C LEU A 357 -25.00 3.53 -0.42
N VAL A 358 -23.81 3.67 -0.99
CA VAL A 358 -23.18 2.62 -1.81
C VAL A 358 -22.89 1.37 -0.96
N GLY A 359 -22.33 1.52 0.24
CA GLY A 359 -22.09 0.42 1.17
C GLY A 359 -23.39 -0.31 1.54
N GLY A 360 -24.45 0.41 1.88
CA GLY A 360 -25.75 -0.16 2.19
C GLY A 360 -26.37 -0.91 1.01
N LEU A 361 -26.30 -0.35 -0.21
CA LEU A 361 -26.78 -1.00 -1.42
C LEU A 361 -25.97 -2.26 -1.79
N LEU A 362 -24.68 -2.31 -1.46
CA LEU A 362 -23.84 -3.49 -1.69
C LEU A 362 -24.20 -4.67 -0.78
N LEU A 363 -24.79 -4.44 0.39
CA LEU A 363 -25.28 -5.50 1.27
C LEU A 363 -26.52 -6.21 0.71
N LEU A 364 -27.24 -5.59 -0.25
CA LEU A 364 -28.38 -6.22 -0.90
C LEU A 364 -27.89 -7.24 -1.95
N PRO A 365 -28.22 -8.54 -1.84
CA PRO A 365 -27.58 -9.59 -2.64
C PRO A 365 -27.77 -9.44 -4.17
N ARG A 366 -28.90 -8.87 -4.61
CA ARG A 366 -29.17 -8.62 -6.04
C ARG A 366 -28.48 -7.35 -6.56
N VAL A 367 -28.55 -6.27 -5.77
CA VAL A 367 -27.99 -4.96 -6.15
C VAL A 367 -26.49 -4.95 -6.03
N GLY A 368 -25.94 -5.56 -4.97
CA GLY A 368 -24.51 -5.55 -4.68
C GLY A 368 -23.67 -6.21 -5.76
N ARG A 369 -24.17 -7.28 -6.38
CA ARG A 369 -23.52 -7.89 -7.54
C ARG A 369 -23.40 -6.94 -8.72
N TRP A 370 -24.36 -6.06 -8.93
CA TRP A 370 -24.36 -5.07 -10.01
C TRP A 370 -23.55 -3.82 -9.65
N LEU A 371 -23.70 -3.33 -8.42
CA LEU A 371 -23.10 -2.10 -7.94
C LEU A 371 -21.62 -2.25 -7.58
N ARG A 372 -21.09 -3.46 -7.44
CA ARG A 372 -19.69 -3.71 -7.05
C ARG A 372 -18.66 -2.86 -7.81
N PRO A 373 -18.72 -2.68 -9.15
CA PRO A 373 -17.73 -1.89 -9.88
C PRO A 373 -17.74 -0.40 -9.52
N VAL A 374 -18.78 0.08 -8.84
CA VAL A 374 -18.88 1.47 -8.36
C VAL A 374 -17.90 1.72 -7.22
N LEU A 375 -17.76 0.78 -6.28
CA LEU A 375 -17.02 1.00 -5.03
C LEU A 375 -15.50 1.25 -5.23
N PRO A 376 -14.76 0.52 -6.09
CA PRO A 376 -13.35 0.80 -6.38
C PRO A 376 -13.07 2.18 -6.95
N VAL A 377 -14.11 2.88 -7.43
CA VAL A 377 -14.01 4.27 -7.91
C VAL A 377 -14.52 5.23 -6.84
N VAL A 378 -15.71 5.00 -6.28
CA VAL A 378 -16.39 5.94 -5.38
C VAL A 378 -15.70 6.12 -4.04
N TRP A 379 -14.93 5.14 -3.54
CA TRP A 379 -14.24 5.29 -2.25
C TRP A 379 -13.39 6.56 -2.15
N VAL A 380 -12.86 7.07 -3.28
CA VAL A 380 -12.01 8.27 -3.34
C VAL A 380 -12.75 9.57 -2.97
N VAL A 381 -14.08 9.58 -2.90
CA VAL A 381 -14.82 10.77 -2.43
C VAL A 381 -14.46 11.12 -0.99
N VAL A 382 -14.11 10.13 -0.17
CA VAL A 382 -13.69 10.35 1.22
C VAL A 382 -12.31 11.02 1.29
N PRO A 383 -11.21 10.49 0.70
CA PRO A 383 -9.93 11.20 0.68
C PRO A 383 -10.00 12.54 -0.06
N LEU A 384 -10.84 12.68 -1.10
CA LEU A 384 -11.08 13.97 -1.74
C LEU A 384 -11.61 15.02 -0.73
N ALA A 385 -12.63 14.67 0.06
CA ALA A 385 -13.21 15.57 1.05
C ALA A 385 -12.33 15.75 2.29
N ALA A 386 -11.80 14.66 2.82
CA ALA A 386 -10.99 14.64 4.04
C ALA A 386 -9.65 15.37 3.86
N ALA A 387 -9.04 15.31 2.67
CA ALA A 387 -7.79 16.01 2.41
C ALA A 387 -7.92 17.53 2.59
N GLY A 388 -9.03 18.14 2.17
CA GLY A 388 -9.28 19.58 2.40
C GLY A 388 -9.45 19.94 3.87
N VAL A 389 -10.03 19.04 4.67
CA VAL A 389 -10.19 19.21 6.11
C VAL A 389 -8.85 19.08 6.84
N LEU A 390 -8.10 18.02 6.52
CA LEU A 390 -6.79 17.77 7.11
C LEU A 390 -5.78 18.85 6.73
N ASP A 391 -5.84 19.39 5.51
CA ASP A 391 -5.02 20.54 5.11
C ASP A 391 -5.28 21.77 5.98
N ALA A 392 -6.55 22.07 6.28
CA ALA A 392 -6.93 23.16 7.18
C ALA A 392 -6.47 22.92 8.62
N VAL A 393 -6.57 21.67 9.10
CA VAL A 393 -6.08 21.26 10.43
C VAL A 393 -4.57 21.44 10.52
N PHE A 394 -3.80 20.86 9.60
CA PHE A 394 -2.34 20.98 9.59
C PHE A 394 -1.89 22.44 9.46
N THR A 395 -2.57 23.25 8.64
CA THR A 395 -2.29 24.68 8.53
C THR A 395 -2.50 25.39 9.88
N ALA A 396 -3.59 25.08 10.60
CA ALA A 396 -3.87 25.66 11.91
C ALA A 396 -2.85 25.21 12.97
N MET A 397 -2.50 23.92 13.00
CA MET A 397 -1.48 23.40 13.91
C MET A 397 -0.12 24.09 13.70
N GLN A 398 0.27 24.29 12.44
CA GLN A 398 1.54 24.94 12.10
C GLN A 398 1.56 26.44 12.33
N ALA A 399 0.44 27.13 12.05
CA ALA A 399 0.40 28.60 12.08
C ALA A 399 -0.02 29.18 13.45
N ALA A 400 -0.75 28.41 14.25
CA ALA A 400 -1.41 28.92 15.45
C ALA A 400 -1.33 27.96 16.65
N GLU A 401 -0.42 26.97 16.63
CA GLU A 401 -0.25 25.97 17.71
C GLU A 401 -1.57 25.30 18.12
N ALA A 402 -2.48 25.14 17.16
CA ALA A 402 -3.78 24.53 17.40
C ALA A 402 -3.66 23.01 17.55
N GLU A 403 -4.62 22.38 18.23
CA GLU A 403 -4.66 20.94 18.41
C GLU A 403 -5.71 20.28 17.51
N ALA A 404 -5.42 19.05 17.07
CA ALA A 404 -6.31 18.26 16.23
C ALA A 404 -7.43 17.63 17.07
N ASP A 405 -8.69 18.02 16.81
CA ASP A 405 -9.85 17.54 17.58
C ASP A 405 -10.49 16.29 16.93
N TYR A 406 -11.48 15.69 17.59
CA TYR A 406 -12.13 14.42 17.22
C TYR A 406 -12.60 14.35 15.76
N GLY A 407 -13.04 15.46 15.16
CA GLY A 407 -13.45 15.50 13.77
C GLY A 407 -12.32 15.18 12.79
N SER A 408 -11.11 15.67 13.06
CA SER A 408 -9.93 15.42 12.22
C SER A 408 -9.49 13.96 12.31
N TRP A 409 -9.54 13.38 13.52
CA TRP A 409 -9.30 11.96 13.76
C TRP A 409 -10.31 11.07 13.03
N ALA A 410 -11.59 11.42 13.10
CA ALA A 410 -12.63 10.70 12.38
C ALA A 410 -12.43 10.80 10.86
N ALA A 411 -12.00 11.96 10.33
CA ALA A 411 -11.69 12.13 8.91
C ALA A 411 -10.51 11.24 8.47
N GLY A 412 -9.43 11.21 9.24
CA GLY A 412 -8.28 10.34 8.99
C GLY A 412 -8.65 8.85 9.02
N ALA A 413 -9.43 8.42 10.02
CA ALA A 413 -9.93 7.05 10.12
C ALA A 413 -10.85 6.69 8.95
N ALA A 414 -11.71 7.62 8.51
CA ALA A 414 -12.59 7.43 7.36
C ALA A 414 -11.81 7.14 6.08
N VAL A 415 -10.69 7.86 5.84
CA VAL A 415 -9.80 7.62 4.69
C VAL A 415 -9.22 6.21 4.73
N LEU A 416 -8.73 5.77 5.90
CA LEU A 416 -8.16 4.43 6.07
C LEU A 416 -9.18 3.34 5.76
N PHE A 417 -10.38 3.44 6.32
CA PHE A 417 -11.44 2.46 6.06
C PHE A 417 -11.96 2.50 4.63
N ALA A 418 -12.01 3.67 3.98
CA ALA A 418 -12.38 3.79 2.57
C ALA A 418 -11.35 3.08 1.67
N ALA A 419 -10.06 3.26 1.94
CA ALA A 419 -8.99 2.57 1.23
C ALA A 419 -9.06 1.05 1.44
N LEU A 420 -9.34 0.59 2.65
CA LEU A 420 -9.54 -0.84 2.95
C LEU A 420 -10.76 -1.41 2.21
N ALA A 421 -11.88 -0.68 2.17
CA ALA A 421 -13.06 -1.06 1.40
C ALA A 421 -12.74 -1.19 -0.09
N ALA A 422 -11.97 -0.24 -0.64
CA ALA A 422 -11.54 -0.27 -2.04
C ALA A 422 -10.63 -1.46 -2.35
N ALA A 423 -9.66 -1.75 -1.48
CA ALA A 423 -8.76 -2.89 -1.62
C ALA A 423 -9.54 -4.21 -1.66
N ILE A 424 -10.47 -4.41 -0.72
CA ILE A 424 -11.31 -5.61 -0.67
C ILE A 424 -12.24 -5.69 -1.89
N ALA A 425 -12.79 -4.56 -2.34
CA ALA A 425 -13.64 -4.50 -3.54
C ALA A 425 -12.87 -4.78 -4.84
N ALA A 426 -11.63 -4.30 -4.96
CA ALA A 426 -10.75 -4.59 -6.09
C ALA A 426 -10.42 -6.08 -6.17
N VAL A 427 -10.17 -6.70 -5.02
CA VAL A 427 -9.98 -8.15 -4.93
C VAL A 427 -11.23 -8.92 -5.29
N ALA A 428 -12.40 -8.53 -4.77
CA ALA A 428 -13.65 -9.14 -5.23
C ALA A 428 -13.78 -9.06 -6.77
N GLY A 429 -13.14 -8.06 -7.41
CA GLY A 429 -12.95 -7.98 -8.86
C GLY A 429 -11.98 -8.95 -9.49
N GLY A 430 -10.86 -9.23 -8.85
CA GLY A 430 -9.98 -10.33 -9.26
C GLY A 430 -10.72 -11.66 -9.22
N VAL A 431 -11.47 -11.93 -8.14
CA VAL A 431 -12.24 -13.19 -7.95
C VAL A 431 -13.28 -13.41 -9.04
N GLU A 432 -13.90 -12.35 -9.55
CA GLU A 432 -14.84 -12.49 -10.68
C GLU A 432 -14.13 -12.77 -12.02
N ARG A 433 -12.84 -12.43 -12.15
CA ARG A 433 -12.10 -12.45 -13.42
C ARG A 433 -11.20 -13.68 -13.62
N ASP A 434 -10.99 -14.50 -12.61
CA ASP A 434 -10.09 -15.68 -12.70
C ASP A 434 -10.53 -16.71 -13.75
N ASP A 435 -11.81 -16.74 -14.14
CA ASP A 435 -12.34 -17.64 -15.19
C ASP A 435 -12.39 -16.99 -16.59
N VAL A 436 -11.86 -15.76 -16.76
CA VAL A 436 -11.98 -15.00 -18.00
C VAL A 436 -10.67 -15.02 -18.76
N ASP A 437 -10.70 -15.63 -19.95
CA ASP A 437 -9.62 -15.55 -20.92
C ASP A 437 -9.35 -14.08 -21.31
N LEU A 438 -8.15 -13.57 -20.98
CA LEU A 438 -7.73 -12.19 -21.27
C LEU A 438 -7.06 -12.05 -22.64
N THR A 439 -6.92 -13.13 -23.40
CA THR A 439 -6.16 -13.15 -24.66
C THR A 439 -6.86 -12.37 -25.79
N GLU A 440 -8.17 -12.14 -25.69
CA GLU A 440 -8.96 -11.34 -26.63
C GLU A 440 -9.61 -10.10 -25.96
N MET A 441 -8.89 -8.98 -25.92
CA MET A 441 -9.42 -7.70 -25.45
C MET A 441 -10.04 -6.90 -26.61
N ALA A 442 -11.37 -6.96 -26.74
CA ALA A 442 -12.10 -6.10 -27.67
C ALA A 442 -12.57 -4.79 -27.00
N MET A 443 -12.22 -3.63 -27.58
CA MET A 443 -12.65 -2.32 -27.09
C MET A 443 -14.02 -1.93 -27.70
N HIS A 444 -14.97 -1.56 -26.84
CA HIS A 444 -16.30 -1.13 -27.27
C HIS A 444 -16.28 0.34 -27.74
N ARG A 445 -16.40 0.56 -29.07
CA ARG A 445 -16.36 1.90 -29.68
C ARG A 445 -17.36 2.89 -29.10
N LEU A 446 -18.56 2.42 -28.75
CA LEU A 446 -19.63 3.23 -28.14
C LEU A 446 -19.23 3.83 -26.78
N VAL A 447 -18.32 3.19 -26.05
CA VAL A 447 -17.82 3.65 -24.75
C VAL A 447 -16.49 4.38 -24.92
N LEU A 448 -15.68 3.99 -25.90
CA LEU A 448 -14.34 4.54 -26.14
C LEU A 448 -14.33 6.05 -26.39
N PHE A 449 -15.04 6.53 -27.43
CA PHE A 449 -14.97 7.95 -27.80
C PHE A 449 -15.48 8.88 -26.69
N PRO A 450 -16.63 8.62 -26.05
CA PRO A 450 -17.06 9.44 -24.92
C PRO A 450 -16.11 9.38 -23.72
N SER A 451 -15.50 8.22 -23.45
CA SER A 451 -14.50 8.10 -22.38
C SER A 451 -13.24 8.92 -22.68
N LEU A 452 -12.81 8.98 -23.94
CA LEU A 452 -11.70 9.85 -24.37
C LEU A 452 -12.01 11.34 -24.17
N VAL A 453 -13.28 11.75 -24.34
CA VAL A 453 -13.73 13.13 -24.05
C VAL A 453 -13.81 13.38 -22.54
N ALA A 454 -14.18 12.38 -21.74
CA ALA A 454 -14.23 12.49 -20.29
C ALA A 454 -12.84 12.72 -19.66
N LEU A 455 -11.76 12.22 -20.28
CA LEU A 455 -10.39 12.39 -19.79
C LEU A 455 -9.96 13.87 -19.65
N PRO A 456 -9.95 14.71 -20.70
CA PRO A 456 -9.57 16.11 -20.58
C PRO A 456 -10.55 16.91 -19.71
N LEU A 457 -11.85 16.58 -19.73
CA LEU A 457 -12.85 17.22 -18.86
C LEU A 457 -12.60 16.90 -17.39
N GLY A 458 -12.29 15.64 -17.07
CA GLY A 458 -11.92 15.21 -15.71
C GLY A 458 -10.62 15.86 -15.26
N ALA A 459 -9.59 15.89 -16.13
CA ALA A 459 -8.35 16.61 -15.87
C ALA A 459 -8.62 18.08 -15.55
N GLY A 460 -9.46 18.77 -16.34
CA GLY A 460 -9.90 20.13 -16.03
C GLY A 460 -10.58 20.24 -14.66
N ALA A 461 -11.57 19.38 -14.37
CA ALA A 461 -12.34 19.43 -13.13
C ALA A 461 -11.49 19.32 -11.84
N PHE A 462 -10.41 18.56 -11.86
CA PHE A 462 -9.51 18.35 -10.72
C PHE A 462 -8.25 19.22 -10.74
N SER A 463 -7.84 19.73 -11.91
CA SER A 463 -6.60 20.52 -12.02
C SER A 463 -6.83 22.02 -11.85
N VAL A 464 -8.04 22.52 -12.12
CA VAL A 464 -8.37 23.94 -11.96
C VAL A 464 -9.37 24.19 -10.82
N PRO A 465 -9.41 25.41 -10.24
CA PRO A 465 -10.30 25.73 -9.13
C PRO A 465 -11.78 25.58 -9.47
N VAL A 466 -12.56 25.00 -8.55
CA VAL A 466 -14.03 24.97 -8.60
C VAL A 466 -14.63 26.25 -7.97
N VAL A 467 -13.92 26.86 -7.03
CA VAL A 467 -14.31 28.13 -6.38
C VAL A 467 -13.18 29.14 -6.54
N THR A 468 -13.52 30.37 -6.90
CA THR A 468 -12.57 31.50 -6.98
C THR A 468 -13.07 32.66 -6.14
N ALA A 469 -12.15 33.39 -5.49
CA ALA A 469 -12.41 34.66 -4.81
C ALA A 469 -11.12 35.50 -4.81
N SER A 470 -11.21 36.81 -4.60
CA SER A 470 -10.07 37.75 -4.68
C SER A 470 -8.89 37.36 -3.78
N ASP A 471 -9.19 36.91 -2.56
CA ASP A 471 -8.19 36.60 -1.51
C ASP A 471 -8.12 35.08 -1.22
N TYR A 472 -8.50 34.25 -2.19
CA TYR A 472 -8.51 32.80 -2.04
C TYR A 472 -7.70 32.09 -3.12
N THR A 473 -6.61 31.47 -2.69
CA THR A 473 -5.84 30.55 -3.54
C THR A 473 -6.36 29.13 -3.30
N ALA A 474 -7.11 28.60 -4.25
CA ALA A 474 -7.61 27.24 -4.17
C ALA A 474 -6.47 26.22 -4.34
N PRO A 475 -6.46 25.11 -3.57
CA PRO A 475 -5.54 24.00 -3.80
C PRO A 475 -5.74 23.42 -5.19
N GLY A 476 -4.64 23.19 -5.90
CA GLY A 476 -4.63 22.63 -7.25
C GLY A 476 -3.53 21.58 -7.42
N VAL A 477 -3.62 20.83 -8.53
CA VAL A 477 -2.60 19.82 -8.88
C VAL A 477 -1.32 20.47 -9.38
N PHE A 478 -1.43 21.59 -10.09
CA PHE A 478 -0.28 22.30 -10.68
C PHE A 478 0.03 23.64 -10.00
N THR A 479 -0.85 24.10 -9.10
CA THR A 479 -0.76 25.41 -8.46
C THR A 479 -1.11 25.27 -6.99
N ALA A 480 -0.31 25.86 -6.09
CA ALA A 480 -0.53 25.80 -4.63
C ALA A 480 -0.78 24.37 -4.13
N PHE A 481 0.17 23.47 -4.43
CA PHE A 481 0.06 22.06 -4.06
C PHE A 481 0.14 21.89 -2.54
N SER A 482 -0.90 21.32 -1.94
CA SER A 482 -1.01 21.11 -0.49
C SER A 482 -1.53 19.71 -0.17
N THR A 483 -1.85 19.44 1.10
CA THR A 483 -2.46 18.16 1.51
C THR A 483 -3.76 17.92 0.75
N ALA A 484 -4.56 18.97 0.54
CA ALA A 484 -5.81 18.93 -0.23
C ALA A 484 -5.59 18.48 -1.69
N SER A 485 -4.43 18.84 -2.28
CA SER A 485 -4.08 18.46 -3.66
C SER A 485 -3.90 16.95 -3.83
N TRP A 486 -3.47 16.22 -2.80
CA TRP A 486 -3.42 14.75 -2.86
C TRP A 486 -4.80 14.13 -3.01
N GLY A 487 -5.82 14.68 -2.34
CA GLY A 487 -7.22 14.27 -2.53
C GLY A 487 -7.69 14.45 -3.97
N LEU A 488 -7.30 15.56 -4.62
CA LEU A 488 -7.59 15.83 -6.03
C LEU A 488 -6.87 14.83 -6.96
N VAL A 489 -5.59 14.54 -6.71
CA VAL A 489 -4.80 13.59 -7.50
C VAL A 489 -5.39 12.19 -7.42
N ILE A 490 -5.76 11.72 -6.22
CA ILE A 490 -6.37 10.39 -6.02
C ILE A 490 -7.70 10.30 -6.74
N ALA A 491 -8.56 11.33 -6.63
CA ALA A 491 -9.85 11.36 -7.30
C ALA A 491 -9.71 11.40 -8.83
N LEU A 492 -8.79 12.22 -9.35
CA LEU A 492 -8.47 12.28 -10.78
C LEU A 492 -7.97 10.92 -11.29
N ALA A 493 -7.04 10.27 -10.58
CA ALA A 493 -6.51 8.97 -10.95
C ALA A 493 -7.61 7.90 -11.02
N ALA A 494 -8.56 7.90 -10.08
CA ALA A 494 -9.69 6.98 -10.10
C ALA A 494 -10.65 7.25 -11.28
N VAL A 495 -10.94 8.51 -11.60
CA VAL A 495 -11.80 8.89 -12.74
C VAL A 495 -11.12 8.54 -14.07
N VAL A 496 -9.83 8.82 -14.21
CA VAL A 496 -9.03 8.45 -15.39
C VAL A 496 -8.95 6.93 -15.53
N GLY A 497 -8.64 6.21 -14.44
CA GLY A 497 -8.62 4.75 -14.42
C GLY A 497 -9.97 4.17 -14.83
N ALA A 498 -11.08 4.72 -14.34
CA ALA A 498 -12.42 4.32 -14.73
C ALA A 498 -12.68 4.56 -16.22
N ALA A 499 -12.37 5.75 -16.74
CA ALA A 499 -12.58 6.10 -18.15
C ALA A 499 -11.72 5.26 -19.11
N VAL A 500 -10.47 4.94 -18.73
CA VAL A 500 -9.58 4.09 -19.53
C VAL A 500 -10.02 2.63 -19.50
N LEU A 501 -10.48 2.12 -18.35
CA LEU A 501 -10.89 0.72 -18.20
C LEU A 501 -12.29 0.43 -18.77
N ALA A 502 -13.20 1.41 -18.79
CA ALA A 502 -14.59 1.21 -19.21
C ALA A 502 -14.76 0.60 -20.62
N PRO A 503 -14.02 1.03 -21.66
CA PRO A 503 -14.14 0.46 -23.01
C PRO A 503 -13.75 -1.03 -23.10
N MET A 504 -12.92 -1.49 -22.16
CA MET A 504 -12.44 -2.88 -22.05
C MET A 504 -13.34 -3.73 -21.14
N CYS A 505 -14.40 -3.16 -20.59
CA CYS A 505 -15.32 -3.85 -19.70
C CYS A 505 -16.61 -4.28 -20.41
N ARG A 506 -17.26 -5.34 -19.91
CA ARG A 506 -18.62 -5.71 -20.32
C ARG A 506 -19.56 -4.51 -20.13
N PRO A 507 -20.58 -4.30 -21.00
CA PRO A 507 -21.38 -3.07 -21.05
C PRO A 507 -21.96 -2.63 -19.71
N GLN A 508 -22.41 -3.58 -18.90
CA GLN A 508 -22.99 -3.30 -17.58
C GLN A 508 -21.97 -2.90 -16.53
N ARG A 509 -20.78 -3.52 -16.59
CA ARG A 509 -19.66 -3.24 -15.71
C ARG A 509 -19.07 -1.88 -16.06
N ALA A 510 -18.96 -1.58 -17.35
CA ALA A 510 -18.60 -0.26 -17.86
C ALA A 510 -19.58 0.81 -17.37
N ALA A 511 -20.89 0.56 -17.47
CA ALA A 511 -21.91 1.48 -16.97
C ALA A 511 -21.76 1.75 -15.46
N ALA A 512 -21.61 0.71 -14.63
CA ALA A 512 -21.41 0.86 -13.19
C ALA A 512 -20.13 1.64 -12.86
N LEU A 513 -19.02 1.31 -13.51
CA LEU A 513 -17.73 1.97 -13.33
C LEU A 513 -17.80 3.47 -13.67
N LEU A 514 -18.41 3.82 -14.81
CA LEU A 514 -18.60 5.19 -15.26
C LEU A 514 -19.59 5.97 -14.39
N CYS A 515 -20.66 5.32 -13.90
CA CYS A 515 -21.53 5.92 -12.88
C CYS A 515 -20.74 6.24 -11.61
N GLY A 516 -19.86 5.34 -11.17
CA GLY A 516 -18.96 5.61 -10.03
C GLY A 516 -18.07 6.83 -10.25
N ALA A 517 -17.45 6.94 -11.43
CA ALA A 517 -16.65 8.11 -11.80
C ALA A 517 -17.49 9.40 -11.82
N ALA A 518 -18.71 9.35 -12.38
CA ALA A 518 -19.62 10.49 -12.40
C ALA A 518 -19.99 10.96 -10.99
N LEU A 519 -20.21 10.04 -10.05
CA LEU A 519 -20.48 10.36 -8.65
C LEU A 519 -19.29 11.05 -7.98
N VAL A 520 -18.06 10.60 -8.25
CA VAL A 520 -16.83 11.26 -7.75
C VAL A 520 -16.73 12.69 -8.26
N VAL A 521 -16.92 12.90 -9.57
CA VAL A 521 -16.90 14.24 -10.18
C VAL A 521 -18.05 15.11 -9.64
N SER A 522 -19.23 14.53 -9.38
CA SER A 522 -20.36 15.24 -8.79
C SER A 522 -20.04 15.78 -7.39
N VAL A 523 -19.33 15.00 -6.55
CA VAL A 523 -18.87 15.47 -5.24
C VAL A 523 -17.90 16.65 -5.38
N ARG A 524 -16.99 16.63 -6.37
CA ARG A 524 -16.11 17.77 -6.69
C ARG A 524 -16.90 19.01 -7.12
N VAL A 525 -17.95 18.85 -7.92
CA VAL A 525 -18.84 19.95 -8.34
C VAL A 525 -19.60 20.56 -7.16
N LEU A 526 -20.01 19.74 -6.20
CA LEU A 526 -20.72 20.18 -4.99
C LEU A 526 -19.86 21.06 -4.06
N GLU A 527 -18.55 21.09 -4.24
CA GLU A 527 -17.68 21.98 -3.46
C GLU A 527 -18.07 23.44 -3.58
N TYR A 528 -18.43 23.91 -4.78
CA TYR A 528 -18.84 25.31 -4.98
C TYR A 528 -20.07 25.69 -4.13
N PRO A 529 -21.26 25.08 -4.31
CA PRO A 529 -22.42 25.49 -3.53
C PRO A 529 -22.26 25.26 -2.02
N LEU A 530 -21.44 24.29 -1.60
CA LEU A 530 -21.21 24.01 -0.18
C LEU A 530 -20.24 25.00 0.48
N THR A 531 -19.27 25.53 -0.28
CA THR A 531 -18.19 26.37 0.23
C THR A 531 -18.26 27.83 -0.22
N ALA A 532 -19.13 28.19 -1.17
CA ALA A 532 -19.25 29.57 -1.70
C ALA A 532 -19.53 30.60 -0.60
N GLY A 533 -20.30 30.24 0.44
CA GLY A 533 -20.56 31.13 1.58
C GLY A 533 -19.32 31.52 2.40
N ARG A 534 -18.16 30.89 2.15
CA ARG A 534 -16.89 31.21 2.80
C ARG A 534 -16.38 32.60 2.45
N PHE A 535 -16.68 33.08 1.24
CA PHE A 535 -16.18 34.36 0.74
C PHE A 535 -17.33 35.22 0.18
N PRO A 536 -17.39 36.52 0.49
CA PRO A 536 -18.43 37.41 -0.04
C PRO A 536 -18.47 37.45 -1.58
N ASP A 537 -17.28 37.39 -2.21
CA ASP A 537 -17.10 37.49 -3.66
C ASP A 537 -16.81 36.11 -4.31
N ALA A 538 -17.31 35.02 -3.72
CA ALA A 538 -17.14 33.68 -4.26
C ALA A 538 -17.83 33.54 -5.63
N ASN A 539 -17.06 33.14 -6.64
CA ASN A 539 -17.53 32.91 -7.99
C ASN A 539 -17.26 31.47 -8.45
N PRO A 540 -18.06 30.93 -9.40
CA PRO A 540 -17.85 29.60 -9.93
C PRO A 540 -16.58 29.58 -10.79
N GLY A 541 -15.59 28.79 -10.38
CA GLY A 541 -14.36 28.61 -11.14
C GLY A 541 -14.54 27.73 -12.39
N PRO A 542 -13.57 27.74 -13.32
CA PRO A 542 -13.63 26.92 -14.54
C PRO A 542 -13.75 25.42 -14.25
N GLY A 543 -13.20 24.95 -13.11
CA GLY A 543 -13.28 23.55 -12.70
C GLY A 543 -14.72 23.06 -12.48
N LEU A 544 -15.63 23.96 -12.07
CA LEU A 544 -17.05 23.64 -11.91
C LEU A 544 -17.66 23.22 -13.25
N TRP A 545 -17.41 24.00 -14.30
CA TRP A 545 -17.96 23.78 -15.64
C TRP A 545 -17.38 22.53 -16.29
N PHE A 546 -16.07 22.32 -16.15
CA PHE A 546 -15.43 21.07 -16.56
C PHE A 546 -16.01 19.87 -15.81
N GLY A 547 -16.25 19.98 -14.51
CA GLY A 547 -16.86 18.93 -13.69
C GLY A 547 -18.29 18.60 -14.12
N LEU A 548 -19.13 19.61 -14.37
CA LEU A 548 -20.50 19.42 -14.86
C LEU A 548 -20.51 18.74 -16.24
N ALA A 549 -19.67 19.20 -17.17
CA ALA A 549 -19.54 18.59 -18.49
C ALA A 549 -19.02 17.14 -18.41
N CYS A 550 -18.00 16.90 -17.59
CA CYS A 550 -17.45 15.55 -17.35
C CYS A 550 -18.53 14.61 -16.78
N THR A 551 -19.28 15.06 -15.79
CA THR A 551 -20.38 14.30 -15.18
C THR A 551 -21.44 13.93 -16.23
N ALA A 552 -21.87 14.88 -17.06
CA ALA A 552 -22.84 14.64 -18.11
C ALA A 552 -22.34 13.62 -19.15
N VAL A 553 -21.07 13.72 -19.57
CA VAL A 553 -20.45 12.76 -20.50
C VAL A 553 -20.38 11.37 -19.88
N LEU A 554 -19.91 11.24 -18.64
CA LEU A 554 -19.79 9.96 -17.95
C LEU A 554 -21.16 9.28 -17.75
N LEU A 555 -22.19 10.02 -17.34
CA LEU A 555 -23.55 9.49 -17.20
C LEU A 555 -24.17 9.11 -18.55
N GLY A 556 -24.01 9.95 -19.58
CA GLY A 556 -24.47 9.64 -20.94
C GLY A 556 -23.82 8.36 -21.49
N THR A 557 -22.53 8.20 -21.24
CA THR A 557 -21.77 7.00 -21.63
C THR A 557 -22.21 5.77 -20.84
N ALA A 558 -22.44 5.92 -19.54
CA ALA A 558 -22.95 4.85 -18.70
C ALA A 558 -24.34 4.38 -19.15
N LEU A 559 -25.24 5.31 -19.49
CA LEU A 559 -26.56 5.00 -20.03
C LEU A 559 -26.49 4.30 -21.39
N ALA A 560 -25.61 4.76 -22.28
CA ALA A 560 -25.38 4.11 -23.58
C ALA A 560 -24.85 2.68 -23.40
N ALA A 561 -23.88 2.49 -22.50
CA ALA A 561 -23.34 1.18 -22.17
C ALA A 561 -24.38 0.26 -21.50
N ALA A 562 -25.28 0.79 -20.67
CA ALA A 562 -26.36 0.00 -20.08
C ALA A 562 -27.41 -0.46 -21.12
N ARG A 563 -27.65 0.36 -22.15
CA ARG A 563 -28.64 0.14 -23.21
C ARG A 563 -28.17 -0.78 -24.34
N SER A 564 -26.87 -0.98 -24.54
CA SER A 564 -26.34 -1.89 -25.57
C SER A 564 -26.61 -3.38 -25.27
N ARG A 565 -27.42 -3.70 -24.26
CA ARG A 565 -28.06 -5.01 -24.09
C ARG A 565 -29.13 -5.23 -25.16
N ARG A 566 -28.73 -5.74 -26.32
CA ARG A 566 -29.48 -6.67 -27.21
C ARG A 566 -28.76 -6.74 -28.55
N ASP A 567 -28.02 -7.83 -28.76
CA ASP A 567 -28.09 -8.61 -30.00
C ASP A 567 -28.14 -10.09 -29.58
N PRO A 568 -29.33 -10.71 -29.60
CA PRO A 568 -29.51 -12.14 -29.40
C PRO A 568 -29.39 -12.91 -30.73
N GLU A 569 -28.37 -12.60 -31.53
CA GLU A 569 -28.00 -13.44 -32.67
C GLU A 569 -26.64 -14.06 -32.35
N LEU A 570 -26.51 -15.39 -32.49
CA LEU A 570 -25.44 -16.28 -32.01
C LEU A 570 -25.68 -16.93 -30.63
N ALA A 571 -26.88 -17.52 -30.46
CA ALA A 571 -27.06 -18.72 -29.63
C ALA A 571 -27.21 -19.94 -30.55
#